data_AF-A0A518AV58-F1
#
_entry.id   AF-A0A518AV58-F1
#
_cell.length_a   1.000
_cell.length_b   1.000
_cell.length_c   1.000
_cell.angle_alpha   90.00
_cell.angle_beta   90.00
_cell.angle_gamma   90.00
#
_symmetry.space_group_name_H-M   'P 1'
#
loop_
_entity.id
_entity.type
_entity.pdbx_description
1 polymer ?
#
loop_
_entity_poly.entity_id
_entity_poly.type
_entity_poly.pdbx_seq_one_letter_code
_entity_poly.pdbx_strand_id
1 'polypeptide(L)'
;MQAASIPEDLSWWQRALQLLLAPIVLPVSLLVVGIPLLIIVLVSLPFSAFHRWAALRRDDRLEDRLASEGRCLRWQELKHLIARKGGTLIVEVRHKDCPKLWWTEDDMRNHFAGWLPCLEEAMEELFTPGSIDDFTEWCYDRYLVEPGGKAILCQRSSASLRVAEISMTAEELNPKTGVAYVPSLHRAEIDGRPV
;
A
#
# COMPACT_ATOMS: atom_id res chain seq x y z
N MET A 1 14.83 -2.92 36.88
CA MET A 1 15.20 -4.16 36.17
C MET A 1 15.53 -5.21 37.22
N GLN A 2 14.59 -6.10 37.55
CA GLN A 2 14.83 -7.24 38.44
C GLN A 2 15.56 -8.32 37.64
N ALA A 3 16.75 -8.71 38.08
CA ALA A 3 17.46 -9.84 37.52
C ALA A 3 16.65 -11.12 37.80
N ALA A 4 16.36 -11.91 36.77
CA ALA A 4 15.70 -13.20 36.92
C ALA A 4 16.60 -14.10 37.78
N SER A 5 16.20 -14.35 39.03
CA SER A 5 16.90 -15.28 39.92
C SER A 5 16.72 -16.69 39.36
N ILE A 6 17.82 -17.28 38.90
CA ILE A 6 17.86 -18.68 38.48
C ILE A 6 17.49 -19.54 39.70
N PRO A 7 16.48 -20.42 39.61
CA PRO A 7 16.11 -21.27 40.74
C PRO A 7 17.29 -22.16 41.13
N GLU A 8 17.84 -21.92 42.33
CA GLU A 8 19.02 -22.66 42.83
C GLU A 8 18.69 -24.10 43.28
N ASP A 9 17.42 -24.53 43.21
CA ASP A 9 16.97 -25.81 43.77
C ASP A 9 17.05 -27.01 42.82
N LEU A 10 17.60 -26.85 41.61
CA LEU A 10 17.78 -28.00 40.72
C LEU A 10 18.79 -28.99 41.30
N SER A 11 18.27 -30.14 41.73
CA SER A 11 19.05 -31.26 42.23
C SER A 11 20.14 -31.66 41.22
N TRP A 12 21.30 -32.06 41.74
CA TRP A 12 22.51 -32.34 40.94
C TRP A 12 22.27 -33.39 39.83
N TRP A 13 21.38 -34.36 40.06
CA TRP A 13 21.06 -35.41 39.09
C TRP A 13 20.24 -34.88 37.91
N GLN A 14 19.39 -33.86 38.12
CA GLN A 14 18.65 -33.20 37.03
C GLN A 14 19.60 -32.43 36.11
N ARG A 15 20.61 -31.77 36.67
CA ARG A 15 21.65 -31.08 35.87
C ARG A 15 22.44 -32.09 35.04
N ALA A 16 22.83 -33.23 35.63
CA ALA A 16 23.51 -34.31 34.91
C ALA A 16 22.65 -34.87 33.77
N LEU A 17 21.34 -35.08 34.02
CA LEU A 17 20.40 -35.53 33.00
C LEU A 17 20.22 -34.50 31.86
N GLN A 18 20.12 -33.21 32.19
CA GLN A 18 20.03 -32.14 31.20
C GLN A 18 21.28 -32.08 30.32
N LEU A 19 22.48 -32.17 30.90
CA LEU A 19 23.73 -32.18 30.14
C LEU A 19 23.85 -33.42 29.25
N LEU A 20 23.35 -34.58 29.71
CA LEU A 20 23.36 -35.82 28.95
C LEU A 20 22.34 -35.80 27.79
N LEU A 21 21.16 -35.20 27.99
CA LEU A 21 20.11 -35.12 26.98
C LEU A 21 20.25 -33.93 26.01
N ALA A 22 20.86 -32.83 26.44
CA ALA A 22 21.09 -31.63 25.62
C ALA A 22 21.66 -31.91 24.22
N PRO A 23 22.71 -32.75 24.03
CA PRO A 23 23.24 -33.04 22.70
C PRO A 23 22.27 -33.81 21.80
N ILE A 24 21.20 -34.39 22.34
CA ILE A 24 20.15 -35.09 21.58
C ILE A 24 18.95 -34.15 21.35
N VAL A 25 18.49 -33.45 22.39
CA VAL A 25 17.31 -32.59 22.32
C VAL A 25 17.56 -31.40 21.39
N LEU A 26 18.75 -30.80 21.41
CA LEU A 26 19.07 -29.64 20.58
C LEU A 26 18.99 -29.94 19.07
N PRO A 27 19.70 -30.95 18.51
CA PRO A 27 19.59 -31.23 17.09
C PRO A 27 18.19 -31.72 16.69
N VAL A 28 17.50 -32.47 17.55
CA VAL A 28 16.12 -32.90 17.28
C VAL A 28 15.19 -31.69 17.23
N SER A 29 15.32 -30.72 18.15
CA SER A 29 14.51 -29.50 18.12
C SER A 29 14.80 -28.65 16.87
N LEU A 30 16.07 -28.53 16.48
CA LEU A 30 16.47 -27.83 15.25
C LEU A 30 15.92 -28.54 14.00
N LEU A 31 15.92 -29.86 13.98
CA LEU A 31 15.37 -30.66 12.89
C LEU A 31 13.85 -30.50 12.80
N VAL A 32 13.15 -30.63 13.92
CA VAL A 32 11.67 -30.65 13.98
C VAL A 32 11.07 -29.25 13.81
N VAL A 33 11.71 -28.21 14.35
CA VAL A 33 11.17 -26.84 14.32
C VAL A 33 11.97 -25.95 13.37
N GLY A 34 13.30 -26.03 13.43
CA GLY A 34 14.18 -25.19 12.63
C GLY A 34 14.05 -25.44 11.13
N ILE A 35 14.03 -26.71 10.69
CA ILE A 35 13.91 -27.03 9.25
C ILE A 35 12.57 -26.57 8.66
N PRO A 36 11.40 -26.85 9.26
CA PRO A 36 10.13 -26.35 8.72
C PRO A 36 10.07 -24.82 8.64
N LEU A 37 10.55 -24.11 9.67
CA LEU A 37 10.62 -22.65 9.65
C LEU A 37 11.55 -22.15 8.54
N LEU A 38 12.71 -22.79 8.35
CA LEU A 38 13.64 -22.44 7.29
C LEU A 38 13.01 -22.65 5.90
N ILE A 39 12.27 -23.73 5.70
CA ILE A 39 11.55 -24.00 4.45
C ILE A 39 10.50 -22.91 4.20
N ILE A 40 9.70 -22.54 5.20
CA ILE A 40 8.69 -21.48 5.09
C ILE A 40 9.35 -20.15 4.68
N VAL A 41 10.46 -19.77 5.33
CA VAL A 41 11.19 -18.54 4.97
C VAL A 41 11.75 -18.63 3.55
N LEU A 42 12.37 -19.76 3.19
CA LEU A 42 12.98 -19.97 1.88
C LEU A 42 11.96 -19.94 0.73
N VAL A 43 10.73 -20.41 0.97
CA VAL A 43 9.64 -20.39 -0.02
C VAL A 43 8.92 -19.04 -0.06
N SER A 44 8.68 -18.41 1.11
CA SER A 44 7.92 -17.16 1.20
C SER A 44 8.64 -15.95 0.62
N LEU A 45 9.97 -15.89 0.73
CA LEU A 45 10.79 -14.80 0.18
C LEU A 45 10.68 -14.68 -1.36
N PRO A 46 11.00 -15.71 -2.17
CA PRO A 46 10.91 -15.62 -3.62
C PRO A 46 9.47 -15.42 -4.09
N PHE A 47 8.49 -16.02 -3.39
CA PHE A 47 7.08 -15.81 -3.68
C PHE A 47 6.67 -14.35 -3.49
N SER A 48 7.06 -13.74 -2.37
CA SER A 48 6.81 -12.32 -2.10
C SER A 48 7.51 -11.41 -3.10
N ALA A 49 8.75 -11.73 -3.47
CA ALA A 49 9.49 -10.98 -4.48
C ALA A 49 8.83 -11.08 -5.87
N PHE A 50 8.36 -12.27 -6.25
CA PHE A 50 7.64 -12.50 -7.50
C PHE A 50 6.32 -11.72 -7.55
N HIS A 51 5.53 -11.74 -6.48
CA HIS A 51 4.29 -10.96 -6.41
C HIS A 51 4.54 -9.45 -6.54
N ARG A 52 5.54 -8.92 -5.85
CA ARG A 52 5.94 -7.52 -5.98
C ARG A 52 6.35 -7.20 -7.41
N TRP A 53 7.22 -8.01 -8.01
CA TRP A 53 7.66 -7.79 -9.38
C TRP A 53 6.50 -7.86 -10.40
N ALA A 54 5.57 -8.78 -10.21
CA ALA A 54 4.39 -8.89 -11.05
C ALA A 54 3.47 -7.67 -10.90
N ALA A 55 3.29 -7.16 -9.68
CA ALA A 55 2.54 -5.92 -9.41
C ALA A 55 3.22 -4.72 -10.09
N LEU A 56 4.55 -4.58 -9.94
CA LEU A 56 5.32 -3.52 -10.59
C LEU A 56 5.17 -3.55 -12.11
N ARG A 57 5.24 -4.74 -12.72
CA ARG A 57 5.04 -4.88 -14.17
C ARG A 57 3.63 -4.54 -14.64
N ARG A 58 2.60 -4.77 -13.82
CA ARG A 58 1.23 -4.36 -14.13
C ARG A 58 1.11 -2.85 -14.09
N ASP A 59 1.72 -2.22 -13.09
CA ASP A 59 1.74 -0.75 -12.98
C ASP A 59 2.54 -0.11 -14.12
N ASP A 60 3.70 -0.64 -14.49
CA ASP A 60 4.49 -0.13 -15.63
C ASP A 60 3.68 -0.24 -16.95
N ARG A 61 2.98 -1.37 -17.16
CA ARG A 61 2.09 -1.53 -18.33
C ARG A 61 0.91 -0.56 -18.31
N LEU A 62 0.36 -0.27 -17.13
CA LEU A 62 -0.68 0.73 -16.99
C LEU A 62 -0.16 2.11 -17.40
N GLU A 63 1.00 2.50 -16.84
CA GLU A 63 1.64 3.77 -17.14
C GLU A 63 1.92 3.91 -18.64
N ASP A 64 2.46 2.87 -19.28
CA ASP A 64 2.72 2.86 -20.73
C ASP A 64 1.43 3.04 -21.55
N ARG A 65 0.34 2.37 -21.17
CA ARG A 65 -0.96 2.50 -21.83
C ARG A 65 -1.52 3.91 -21.67
N LEU A 66 -1.59 4.44 -20.45
CA LEU A 66 -2.09 5.79 -20.18
C LEU A 66 -1.19 6.86 -20.81
N ALA A 67 0.12 6.65 -20.84
CA ALA A 67 1.05 7.55 -21.52
C ALA A 67 0.80 7.60 -23.03
N SER A 68 0.47 6.46 -23.65
CA SER A 68 0.10 6.43 -25.08
C SER A 68 -1.18 7.22 -25.40
N GLU A 69 -2.04 7.42 -24.40
CA GLU A 69 -3.27 8.23 -24.49
C GLU A 69 -3.07 9.69 -24.02
N GLY A 70 -1.85 10.09 -23.63
CA GLY A 70 -1.59 11.41 -23.06
C GLY A 70 -2.15 11.62 -21.65
N ARG A 71 -2.54 10.54 -20.96
CA ARG A 71 -3.08 10.52 -19.59
C ARG A 71 -2.01 10.21 -18.54
N CYS A 72 -0.75 10.51 -18.82
CA CYS A 72 0.36 10.30 -17.89
C CYS A 72 1.30 11.51 -17.88
N LEU A 73 1.66 12.00 -16.70
CA LEU A 73 2.55 13.16 -16.50
C LEU A 73 3.63 12.88 -15.47
N ARG A 74 4.75 13.59 -15.59
CA ARG A 74 5.77 13.62 -14.52
C ARG A 74 5.33 14.53 -13.38
N TRP A 75 5.87 14.30 -12.19
CA TRP A 75 5.54 15.10 -11.01
C TRP A 75 5.80 16.60 -11.20
N GLN A 76 6.90 16.97 -11.88
CA GLN A 76 7.22 18.38 -12.15
C GLN A 76 6.19 19.04 -13.07
N GLU A 77 5.74 18.33 -14.10
CA GLU A 77 4.70 18.80 -15.01
C GLU A 77 3.38 18.97 -14.26
N LEU A 78 3.02 17.98 -13.44
CA LEU A 78 1.84 18.02 -12.59
C LEU A 78 1.88 19.19 -11.60
N LYS A 79 3.01 19.45 -10.94
CA LYS A 79 3.19 20.62 -10.06
C LYS A 79 2.93 21.94 -10.78
N HIS A 80 3.49 22.11 -11.97
CA HIS A 80 3.24 23.30 -12.78
C HIS A 80 1.78 23.42 -13.20
N LEU A 81 1.14 22.28 -13.49
CA LEU A 81 -0.26 22.22 -13.90
C LEU A 81 -1.19 22.59 -12.74
N ILE A 82 -0.95 22.05 -11.54
CA ILE A 82 -1.64 22.39 -10.29
C ILE A 82 -1.48 23.87 -9.95
N ALA A 83 -0.27 24.42 -10.04
CA ALA A 83 -0.01 25.82 -9.74
C ALA A 83 -0.73 26.77 -10.72
N ARG A 84 -0.86 26.38 -11.98
CA ARG A 84 -1.46 27.23 -13.03
C ARG A 84 -2.99 27.10 -13.13
N LYS A 85 -3.52 25.89 -13.05
CA LYS A 85 -4.93 25.58 -13.30
C LYS A 85 -5.71 25.21 -12.05
N GLY A 86 -5.04 24.77 -10.98
CA GLY A 86 -5.69 24.16 -9.83
C GLY A 86 -6.13 22.73 -10.13
N GLY A 87 -7.33 22.37 -9.70
CA GLY A 87 -7.91 21.03 -9.84
C GLY A 87 -7.81 20.20 -8.57
N THR A 88 -8.02 18.89 -8.71
CA THR A 88 -8.02 17.95 -7.59
C THR A 88 -7.00 16.85 -7.81
N LEU A 89 -6.20 16.56 -6.78
CA LEU A 89 -5.33 15.39 -6.72
C LEU A 89 -6.08 14.25 -6.02
N ILE A 90 -6.28 13.13 -6.72
CA ILE A 90 -6.86 11.90 -6.18
C ILE A 90 -5.70 10.96 -5.84
N VAL A 91 -5.61 10.56 -4.58
CA VAL A 91 -4.62 9.61 -4.07
C VAL A 91 -5.29 8.26 -3.96
N GLU A 92 -5.02 7.37 -4.91
CA GLU A 92 -5.48 6.00 -4.87
C GLU A 92 -4.64 5.22 -3.85
N VAL A 93 -5.20 4.96 -2.68
CA VAL A 93 -4.53 4.28 -1.57
C VAL A 93 -4.60 2.76 -1.81
N ARG A 94 -3.45 2.09 -1.69
CA ARG A 94 -3.31 0.65 -1.92
C ARG A 94 -2.75 -0.05 -0.70
N HIS A 95 -3.23 -1.25 -0.42
CA HIS A 95 -2.71 -2.05 0.67
C HIS A 95 -1.34 -2.64 0.31
N LYS A 96 -0.28 -2.17 1.00
CA LYS A 96 1.13 -2.61 0.86
C LYS A 96 1.85 -2.21 -0.43
N ASP A 97 1.24 -1.41 -1.29
CA ASP A 97 1.85 -0.87 -2.51
C ASP A 97 1.97 0.66 -2.44
N CYS A 98 2.77 1.25 -3.33
CA CYS A 98 2.83 2.70 -3.46
C CYS A 98 1.47 3.23 -3.94
N PRO A 99 0.93 4.30 -3.35
CA PRO A 99 -0.31 4.89 -3.84
C PRO A 99 -0.09 5.49 -5.22
N LYS A 100 -1.16 5.50 -6.02
CA LYS A 100 -1.16 6.19 -7.30
C LYS A 100 -1.71 7.59 -7.12
N LEU A 101 -1.06 8.55 -7.76
CA LEU A 101 -1.53 9.93 -7.76
C LEU A 101 -2.17 10.21 -9.10
N TRP A 102 -3.41 10.62 -9.06
CA TRP A 102 -4.19 10.98 -10.23
C TRP A 102 -4.56 12.46 -10.10
N TRP A 103 -4.58 13.18 -11.22
CA TRP A 103 -5.00 14.58 -11.23
C TRP A 103 -6.15 14.79 -12.19
N THR A 104 -7.09 15.63 -11.80
CA THR A 104 -8.18 16.10 -12.65
C THR A 104 -8.31 17.61 -12.57
N GLU A 105 -8.76 18.23 -13.66
CA GLU A 105 -9.08 19.66 -13.70
C GLU A 105 -10.32 20.00 -12.89
N ASP A 106 -11.17 19.00 -12.61
CA ASP A 106 -12.40 19.18 -11.84
C ASP A 106 -12.12 19.55 -10.39
N ASP A 107 -12.87 20.51 -9.86
CA ASP A 107 -12.87 20.88 -8.44
C ASP A 107 -13.86 19.98 -7.69
N MET A 108 -13.34 18.91 -7.09
CA MET A 108 -14.15 17.96 -6.31
C MET A 108 -14.59 18.54 -4.98
N ARG A 109 -13.86 19.50 -4.40
CA ARG A 109 -14.22 20.10 -3.10
C ARG A 109 -15.59 20.77 -3.16
N ASN A 110 -15.90 21.41 -4.29
CA ASN A 110 -17.20 22.04 -4.50
C ASN A 110 -18.32 21.02 -4.79
N HIS A 111 -18.00 19.88 -5.40
CA HIS A 111 -18.99 18.84 -5.69
C HIS A 111 -19.36 18.01 -4.46
N PHE A 112 -18.40 17.79 -3.55
CA PHE A 112 -18.57 16.98 -2.34
C PHE A 112 -18.31 17.80 -1.09
N ALA A 113 -19.00 18.94 -0.96
CA ALA A 113 -18.81 19.87 0.15
C ALA A 113 -18.94 19.16 1.52
N GLY A 114 -17.79 18.83 2.12
CA GLY A 114 -17.70 18.16 3.42
C GLY A 114 -17.61 16.63 3.41
N TRP A 115 -17.50 15.99 2.23
CA TRP A 115 -17.47 14.52 2.11
C TRP A 115 -16.28 14.02 1.30
N LEU A 116 -15.13 14.67 1.45
CA LEU A 116 -13.87 14.12 0.96
C LEU A 116 -13.25 13.32 2.10
N PRO A 117 -13.13 11.98 1.97
CA PRO A 117 -12.56 11.18 3.02
C PRO A 117 -11.14 11.65 3.30
N CYS A 118 -10.81 11.79 4.59
CA CYS A 118 -9.43 12.04 4.96
C CYS A 118 -8.57 10.78 4.74
N LEU A 119 -7.25 10.92 4.79
CA LEU A 119 -6.34 9.77 4.62
C LEU A 119 -6.63 8.66 5.63
N GLU A 120 -6.97 9.00 6.88
CA GLU A 120 -7.24 8.02 7.93
C GLU A 120 -8.50 7.20 7.63
N GLU A 121 -9.57 7.85 7.18
CA GLU A 121 -10.83 7.21 6.76
C GLU A 121 -10.59 6.27 5.56
N ALA A 122 -9.90 6.76 4.51
CA ALA A 122 -9.56 5.94 3.36
C ALA A 122 -8.64 4.75 3.72
N MET A 123 -7.78 4.90 4.74
CA MET A 123 -6.97 3.80 5.25
C MET A 123 -7.81 2.79 6.05
N GLU A 124 -8.77 3.24 6.85
CA GLU A 124 -9.67 2.35 7.61
C GLU A 124 -10.55 1.50 6.67
N GLU A 125 -11.06 2.09 5.59
CA GLU A 125 -11.83 1.37 4.57
C GLU A 125 -11.01 0.28 3.87
N LEU A 126 -9.71 0.49 3.63
CA LEU A 126 -8.83 -0.55 3.08
C LEU A 126 -8.73 -1.79 3.97
N PHE A 127 -8.96 -1.65 5.27
CA PHE A 127 -8.94 -2.76 6.24
C PHE A 127 -10.34 -3.30 6.56
N THR A 128 -11.40 -2.62 6.12
CA THR A 128 -12.80 -3.00 6.36
C THR A 128 -13.37 -3.68 5.11
N PRO A 129 -13.39 -5.02 5.04
CA PRO A 129 -13.88 -5.71 3.85
C PRO A 129 -15.37 -5.45 3.63
N GLY A 130 -15.72 -4.94 2.45
CA GLY A 130 -17.11 -4.83 1.98
C GLY A 130 -17.73 -3.44 2.02
N SER A 131 -17.03 -2.42 2.50
CA SER A 131 -17.45 -1.01 2.38
C SER A 131 -16.66 -0.35 1.26
N ILE A 132 -17.15 -0.46 0.03
CA ILE A 132 -16.83 0.54 -1.00
C ILE A 132 -17.86 1.64 -0.78
N ASP A 133 -17.42 2.84 -0.45
CA ASP A 133 -18.33 3.98 -0.36
C ASP A 133 -18.76 4.45 -1.76
N ASP A 134 -19.93 5.08 -1.84
CA ASP A 134 -20.47 5.59 -3.12
C ASP A 134 -19.49 6.59 -3.78
N PHE A 135 -18.65 7.27 -2.98
CA PHE A 135 -17.64 8.20 -3.48
C PHE A 135 -16.51 7.50 -4.23
N THR A 136 -15.99 6.39 -3.70
CA THR A 136 -14.94 5.59 -4.33
C THR A 136 -15.41 5.02 -5.66
N GLU A 137 -16.61 4.43 -5.68
CA GLU A 137 -17.21 3.90 -6.90
C GLU A 137 -17.39 5.01 -7.95
N TRP A 138 -17.97 6.14 -7.55
CA TRP A 138 -18.13 7.31 -8.42
C TRP A 138 -16.79 7.86 -8.94
N CYS A 139 -15.78 7.95 -8.08
CA CYS A 139 -14.44 8.39 -8.47
C CYS A 139 -13.81 7.45 -9.48
N TYR A 140 -13.95 6.14 -9.26
CA TYR A 140 -13.40 5.14 -10.15
C TYR A 140 -14.04 5.22 -11.53
N ASP A 141 -15.36 5.16 -11.60
CA ASP A 141 -16.13 5.19 -12.85
C ASP A 141 -15.87 6.45 -13.67
N ARG A 142 -15.70 7.58 -13.01
CA ARG A 142 -15.57 8.87 -13.69
C ARG A 142 -14.12 9.23 -14.05
N TYR A 143 -13.16 8.87 -13.20
CA TYR A 143 -11.80 9.36 -13.30
C TYR A 143 -10.76 8.27 -13.52
N LEU A 144 -10.91 7.12 -12.87
CA LEU A 144 -9.86 6.10 -12.80
C LEU A 144 -10.05 4.96 -13.80
N VAL A 145 -11.28 4.74 -14.30
CA VAL A 145 -11.59 3.64 -15.22
C VAL A 145 -10.74 3.71 -16.49
N GLU A 146 -10.26 2.55 -16.93
CA GLU A 146 -9.57 2.39 -18.21
C GLU A 146 -10.54 1.88 -19.29
N PRO A 147 -10.48 2.39 -20.53
CA PRO A 147 -9.66 3.52 -21.01
C PRO A 147 -10.31 4.91 -20.83
N GLY A 148 -11.56 4.98 -20.33
CA GLY A 148 -12.42 6.17 -20.47
C GLY A 148 -12.34 7.25 -19.37
N GLY A 149 -11.62 7.00 -18.29
CA GLY A 149 -11.50 7.93 -17.17
C GLY A 149 -10.89 9.28 -17.58
N LYS A 150 -11.22 10.34 -16.83
CA LYS A 150 -10.72 11.69 -17.13
C LYS A 150 -9.42 12.06 -16.42
N ALA A 151 -9.03 11.34 -15.38
CA ALA A 151 -7.86 11.71 -14.61
C ALA A 151 -6.56 11.33 -15.32
N ILE A 152 -5.52 12.11 -15.04
CA ILE A 152 -4.16 11.95 -15.54
C ILE A 152 -3.33 11.32 -14.43
N LEU A 153 -2.66 10.20 -14.72
CA LEU A 153 -1.78 9.51 -13.78
C LEU A 153 -0.44 10.26 -13.65
N CYS A 154 0.07 10.41 -12.43
CA CYS A 154 1.45 10.83 -12.19
C CYS A 154 2.38 9.61 -12.22
N GLN A 155 3.43 9.66 -13.03
CA GLN A 155 4.41 8.58 -13.16
C GLN A 155 5.07 8.21 -11.82
N ARG A 156 5.18 6.91 -11.54
CA ARG A 156 5.73 6.36 -10.28
C ARG A 156 7.18 6.74 -10.05
N SER A 157 7.99 6.81 -11.10
CA SER A 157 9.41 7.22 -11.02
C SER A 157 9.59 8.61 -10.39
N SER A 158 8.54 9.43 -10.45
CA SER A 158 8.49 10.76 -9.85
C SER A 158 7.69 10.81 -8.53
N ALA A 159 6.82 9.82 -8.27
CA ALA A 159 5.91 9.76 -7.12
C ALA A 159 6.42 8.89 -5.95
N SER A 160 7.63 8.31 -6.04
CA SER A 160 8.30 7.67 -4.89
C SER A 160 8.59 8.62 -3.72
N LEU A 161 8.31 9.92 -3.88
CA LEU A 161 8.28 10.90 -2.80
C LEU A 161 7.19 10.53 -1.79
N ARG A 162 7.43 10.83 -0.51
CA ARG A 162 6.54 10.38 0.57
C ARG A 162 5.16 11.00 0.36
N VAL A 163 4.09 10.21 0.49
CA VAL A 163 2.68 10.67 0.41
C VAL A 163 2.43 11.90 1.27
N ALA A 164 3.07 11.95 2.44
CA ALA A 164 3.05 13.10 3.34
C ALA A 164 3.66 14.37 2.71
N GLU A 165 4.76 14.23 1.97
CA GLU A 165 5.39 15.34 1.26
C GLU A 165 4.49 15.83 0.12
N ILE A 166 3.86 14.91 -0.62
CA ILE A 166 2.92 15.26 -1.70
C ILE A 166 1.68 15.99 -1.19
N SER A 167 1.10 15.51 -0.07
CA SER A 167 -0.11 16.10 0.51
C SER A 167 0.15 17.51 1.03
N MET A 168 1.25 17.70 1.77
CA MET A 168 1.68 19.04 2.19
C MET A 168 2.00 19.95 1.01
N THR A 169 2.74 19.44 0.03
CA THR A 169 3.16 20.26 -1.11
C THR A 169 1.98 20.68 -1.99
N ALA A 170 0.95 19.84 -2.16
CA ALA A 170 -0.21 20.19 -2.98
C ALA A 170 -1.01 21.36 -2.39
N GLU A 171 -1.23 21.34 -1.06
CA GLU A 171 -1.94 22.40 -0.36
C GLU A 171 -1.10 23.69 -0.26
N GLU A 172 0.22 23.57 -0.08
CA GLU A 172 1.16 24.70 -0.14
C GLU A 172 1.25 25.33 -1.53
N LEU A 173 1.23 24.51 -2.59
CA LEU A 173 1.37 24.99 -3.97
C LEU A 173 0.16 25.80 -4.43
N ASN A 174 -1.05 25.39 -4.02
CA ASN A 174 -2.26 26.10 -4.36
C ASN A 174 -3.37 25.79 -3.33
N PRO A 175 -3.83 26.77 -2.54
CA PRO A 175 -4.86 26.54 -1.53
C PRO A 175 -6.21 26.13 -2.14
N LYS A 176 -6.42 26.36 -3.44
CA LYS A 176 -7.61 25.92 -4.18
C LYS A 176 -7.53 24.45 -4.60
N THR A 177 -6.39 23.80 -4.49
CA THR A 177 -6.23 22.41 -4.91
C THR A 177 -6.81 21.48 -3.86
N GLY A 178 -7.75 20.64 -4.30
CA GLY A 178 -8.29 19.56 -3.50
C GLY A 178 -7.35 18.36 -3.45
N VAL A 179 -7.36 17.65 -2.33
CA VAL A 179 -6.81 16.30 -2.23
C VAL A 179 -7.94 15.37 -1.82
N ALA A 180 -8.15 14.32 -2.59
CA ALA A 180 -9.13 13.26 -2.33
C ALA A 180 -8.37 11.95 -2.12
N TYR A 181 -8.72 11.16 -1.12
CA TYR A 181 -8.15 9.82 -0.93
C TYR A 181 -9.19 8.79 -1.36
N VAL A 182 -8.79 7.82 -2.17
CA VAL A 182 -9.71 6.81 -2.71
C VAL A 182 -9.07 5.44 -2.52
N PRO A 183 -9.69 4.49 -1.79
CA PRO A 183 -9.19 3.13 -1.74
C PRO A 183 -9.22 2.47 -3.13
N SER A 184 -8.19 1.67 -3.43
CA SER A 184 -8.11 0.98 -4.72
C SER A 184 -9.17 -0.12 -4.85
N LEU A 185 -10.02 -0.05 -5.88
CA LEU A 185 -11.05 -1.05 -6.16
C LEU A 185 -10.51 -2.42 -6.60
N HIS A 186 -9.23 -2.52 -6.96
CA HIS A 186 -8.63 -3.80 -7.40
C HIS A 186 -8.69 -4.92 -6.35
N ARG A 187 -8.96 -4.60 -5.08
CA ARG A 187 -9.15 -5.63 -4.04
C ARG A 187 -10.50 -6.34 -4.15
N ALA A 188 -11.55 -5.67 -4.60
CA ALA A 188 -12.90 -6.25 -4.68
C ALA A 188 -12.98 -7.37 -5.74
N GLU A 189 -12.20 -7.25 -6.82
CA GLU A 189 -12.15 -8.22 -7.90
C GLU A 189 -11.49 -9.55 -7.48
N ILE A 190 -10.54 -9.52 -6.53
CA ILE A 190 -9.85 -10.71 -6.02
C ILE A 190 -10.80 -11.60 -5.19
N ASP A 191 -11.82 -11.01 -4.57
CA ASP A 191 -12.83 -11.74 -3.78
C ASP A 191 -13.99 -12.28 -4.63
N GLY A 192 -13.90 -12.20 -5.96
CA GLY A 192 -14.88 -12.81 -6.87
C GLY A 192 -16.23 -12.09 -6.93
N ARG A 193 -16.31 -10.84 -6.47
CA ARG A 193 -17.48 -10.00 -6.72
C ARG A 193 -17.32 -9.31 -8.08
N PRO A 194 -18.30 -9.43 -9.00
CA PRO A 194 -18.32 -8.60 -10.19
C PRO A 194 -18.45 -7.14 -9.77
N VAL A 195 -17.60 -6.30 -10.36
CA VAL A 195 -17.81 -4.85 -10.40
C VAL A 195 -19.02 -4.57 -11.28
#